data_AF-Q9XWB9-F1
#
_entry.id   AF-Q9XWB9-F1
#
_cell.length_a   1.000
_cell.length_b   1.000
_cell.length_c   1.000
_cell.angle_alpha   90.00
_cell.angle_beta   90.00
_cell.angle_gamma   90.00
#
_symmetry.space_group_name_H-M   'P 1'
#
loop_
_entity.id
_entity.type
_entity.pdbx_description
1 polymer ?
#
loop_
_entity_poly.entity_id
_entity_poly.type
_entity_poly.pdbx_seq_one_letter_code
_entity_poly.pdbx_strand_id
1 'polypeptide(L)'
;MSGKDNKGSIRFEIQNFSGLAKATEHKPVQIGHVEWILGAFTSTSDATNNAKHLGIHLKCNEELRSNLWSCDASIRFSLLRLNSNEDDDAFSMEFQQKFDDLNKIVVVNNFKNWEEAICYDNRFVLDKHAVLEVQITVNKIAGIHERIIETFDQPKEHLTDVVLVLEGKHVHVGKQVLATSSQFFQKMFYSNFAEKTQAEIKIDDVTHSEFIDLLNVIYPTHMLINSSNVSHLLKLSDRFAVPRVLEKAETFLILDQKTHLIDKLKFAEVYRLSRLQNACLSQLETSEDVTALKHHENYKSLDHITYNALLQKLIDLLED
;
A
#
# COMPACT_ATOMS: atom_id res chain seq x y z
N MET A 1 -12.16 9.38 16.64
CA MET A 1 -10.90 8.75 16.17
C MET A 1 -10.39 7.88 17.30
N SER A 2 -10.28 6.57 17.08
CA SER A 2 -9.44 5.71 17.92
C SER A 2 -8.02 6.26 17.85
N GLY A 3 -7.44 6.67 18.97
CA GLY A 3 -6.24 7.52 19.03
C GLY A 3 -4.92 6.89 18.54
N LYS A 4 -4.94 5.76 17.84
CA LYS A 4 -3.72 5.04 17.42
C LYS A 4 -3.20 5.44 16.02
N ASP A 5 -4.05 5.88 15.10
CA ASP A 5 -3.66 6.01 13.69
C ASP A 5 -3.51 7.46 13.18
N ASN A 6 -3.77 8.47 14.03
CA ASN A 6 -3.68 9.88 13.61
C ASN A 6 -2.26 10.46 13.69
N LYS A 7 -1.28 9.71 14.18
CA LYS A 7 0.12 10.11 14.30
C LYS A 7 1.03 9.15 13.57
N GLY A 8 2.08 9.67 12.96
CA GLY A 8 3.09 8.85 12.29
C GLY A 8 4.31 9.66 11.89
N SER A 9 5.32 8.97 11.37
CA SER A 9 6.51 9.61 10.82
C SER A 9 6.91 9.01 9.47
N ILE A 10 7.56 9.82 8.65
CA ILE A 10 8.18 9.38 7.40
C ILE A 10 9.67 9.66 7.51
N ARG A 11 10.48 8.60 7.42
CA ARG A 11 11.93 8.67 7.37
C ARG A 11 12.39 8.56 5.92
N PHE A 12 13.03 9.60 5.42
CA PHE A 12 13.49 9.70 4.04
C PHE A 12 15.01 9.75 3.98
N GLU A 13 15.60 8.67 3.48
CA GLU A 13 17.05 8.51 3.32
C GLU A 13 17.50 8.97 1.94
N ILE A 14 18.31 10.03 1.90
CA ILE A 14 18.85 10.61 0.67
C ILE A 14 20.25 10.07 0.47
N GLN A 15 20.41 9.14 -0.48
CA GLN A 15 21.70 8.48 -0.74
C GLN A 15 22.71 9.34 -1.51
N ASN A 16 22.24 10.38 -2.20
CA ASN A 16 23.09 11.32 -2.94
C ASN A 16 22.66 12.76 -2.68
N PHE A 17 22.87 13.22 -1.45
CA PHE A 17 22.54 14.59 -1.02
C PHE A 17 23.20 15.65 -1.90
N SER A 18 24.48 15.47 -2.24
CA SER A 18 25.19 16.38 -3.15
C SER A 18 24.55 16.53 -4.53
N GLY A 19 23.83 15.49 -4.98
CA GLY A 19 23.17 15.43 -6.28
C GLY A 19 21.70 15.86 -6.27
N LEU A 20 21.16 16.35 -5.14
CA LEU A 20 19.86 17.01 -5.11
C LEU A 20 19.94 18.24 -6.02
N ALA A 21 19.47 18.12 -7.26
CA ALA A 21 19.33 19.24 -8.19
C ALA A 21 17.87 19.38 -8.64
N LYS A 22 17.14 18.27 -8.68
CA LYS A 22 15.69 18.21 -8.82
C LYS A 22 15.07 17.79 -7.49
N ALA A 23 13.80 18.11 -7.29
CA ALA A 23 13.06 17.61 -6.15
C ALA A 23 13.07 16.08 -6.17
N THR A 24 13.52 15.48 -5.07
CA THR A 24 13.43 14.04 -4.83
C THR A 24 12.37 13.82 -3.79
N GLU A 25 11.46 12.88 -4.04
CA GLU A 25 10.34 12.59 -3.15
C GLU A 25 10.45 11.17 -2.61
N HIS A 26 10.05 11.02 -1.36
CA HIS A 26 9.78 9.73 -0.77
C HIS A 26 8.49 9.15 -1.36
N LYS A 27 8.32 7.82 -1.31
CA LYS A 27 7.05 7.18 -1.67
C LYS A 27 5.90 7.72 -0.80
N PRO A 28 4.66 7.75 -1.31
CA PRO A 28 3.50 8.13 -0.50
C PRO A 28 3.36 7.24 0.75
N VAL A 29 2.99 7.85 1.89
CA VAL A 29 2.75 7.18 3.18
C VAL A 29 1.39 7.61 3.74
N GLN A 30 0.64 6.68 4.31
CA GLN A 30 -0.66 6.96 4.94
C GLN A 30 -0.49 7.25 6.44
N ILE A 31 -0.92 8.42 6.90
CA ILE A 31 -0.97 8.79 8.33
C ILE A 31 -2.30 9.51 8.57
N GLY A 32 -3.09 9.05 9.53
CA GLY A 32 -4.42 9.61 9.82
C GLY A 32 -5.40 9.52 8.65
N HIS A 33 -5.32 8.45 7.84
CA HIS A 33 -6.09 8.25 6.60
C HIS A 33 -5.86 9.29 5.51
N VAL A 34 -4.73 10.01 5.59
CA VAL A 34 -4.30 11.00 4.61
C VAL A 34 -3.01 10.52 3.97
N GLU A 35 -2.88 10.72 2.66
CA GLU A 35 -1.65 10.46 1.93
C GLU A 35 -0.66 11.62 2.08
N TRP A 36 0.56 11.28 2.46
CA TRP A 36 1.65 12.22 2.67
C TRP A 36 2.85 11.88 1.80
N ILE A 37 3.40 12.90 1.13
CA ILE A 37 4.62 12.78 0.33
C ILE A 37 5.63 13.81 0.85
N LEU A 38 6.69 13.30 1.48
CA LEU A 38 7.84 14.11 1.90
C LEU A 38 8.80 14.25 0.71
N GLY A 39 9.26 15.46 0.43
CA GLY A 39 10.29 15.71 -0.57
C GLY A 39 11.36 16.68 -0.10
N ALA A 40 12.50 16.61 -0.79
CA ALA A 40 13.66 17.43 -0.56
C ALA A 40 14.21 17.96 -1.89
N PHE A 41 14.71 19.18 -1.89
CA PHE A 41 15.24 19.85 -3.07
C PHE A 41 16.32 20.85 -2.68
N THR A 42 17.06 21.34 -3.66
CA THR A 42 17.94 22.50 -3.46
C THR A 42 17.22 23.77 -3.84
N SER A 43 17.35 24.79 -3.00
CA SER A 43 16.84 26.13 -3.30
C SER A 43 17.99 27.16 -3.27
N THR A 44 17.81 28.21 -4.06
CA THR A 44 18.63 29.43 -4.05
C THR A 44 17.67 30.60 -4.24
N SER A 45 17.84 31.68 -3.51
CA SER A 45 16.99 32.87 -3.65
C SER A 45 17.78 34.15 -3.48
N ASP A 46 17.34 35.23 -4.12
CA ASP A 46 17.95 36.55 -3.95
C ASP A 46 17.86 37.05 -2.50
N ALA A 47 16.80 36.67 -1.78
CA ALA A 47 16.60 37.01 -0.37
C ALA A 47 17.71 36.46 0.55
N THR A 48 18.40 35.41 0.11
CA THR A 48 19.54 34.81 0.82
C THR A 48 20.86 35.09 0.12
N ASN A 49 20.98 36.17 -0.66
CA ASN A 49 22.14 36.48 -1.50
C ASN A 49 22.54 35.31 -2.41
N ASN A 50 21.56 34.56 -2.92
CA ASN A 50 21.75 33.35 -3.71
C ASN A 50 22.53 32.23 -2.99
N ALA A 51 22.65 32.30 -1.66
CA ALA A 51 23.17 31.20 -0.87
C ALA A 51 22.29 29.97 -1.05
N LYS A 52 22.94 28.82 -1.26
CA LYS A 52 22.27 27.54 -1.46
C LYS A 52 21.71 27.03 -0.13
N HIS A 53 20.48 26.52 -0.17
CA HIS A 53 19.81 25.91 0.97
C HIS A 53 19.26 24.53 0.60
N LEU A 54 19.15 23.66 1.60
CA LEU A 54 18.27 22.51 1.57
C LEU A 54 16.85 23.02 1.77
N GLY A 55 16.00 22.77 0.79
CA GLY A 55 14.57 22.95 0.85
C GLY A 55 13.85 21.62 1.08
N ILE A 56 12.71 21.68 1.74
CA ILE A 56 11.84 20.52 1.97
C ILE A 56 10.39 20.89 1.67
N HIS A 57 9.60 19.90 1.30
CA HIS A 57 8.17 20.06 1.15
C HIS A 57 7.43 18.84 1.66
N LEU A 58 6.20 19.06 2.12
CA LEU A 58 5.28 17.99 2.47
C LEU A 58 3.97 18.24 1.72
N LYS A 59 3.58 17.24 0.94
CA LYS A 59 2.31 17.24 0.21
C LYS A 59 1.29 16.39 0.96
N CYS A 60 0.06 16.87 0.99
CA CYS A 60 -1.10 16.21 1.57
C CYS A 60 -2.12 15.96 0.46
N ASN A 61 -2.43 14.69 0.18
CA ASN A 61 -3.43 14.29 -0.83
C ASN A 61 -3.30 15.05 -2.17
N GLU A 62 -2.07 15.13 -2.70
CA GLU A 62 -1.77 15.95 -3.89
C GLU A 62 -2.75 15.67 -5.06
N GLU A 63 -3.07 14.40 -5.28
CA GLU A 63 -3.93 13.93 -6.37
C GLU A 63 -5.44 14.22 -6.15
N LEU A 64 -5.89 14.50 -4.92
CA LEU A 64 -7.31 14.72 -4.64
C LEU A 64 -7.78 16.11 -5.11
N ARG A 65 -8.56 16.17 -6.19
CA ARG A 65 -9.13 17.41 -6.72
C ARG A 65 -10.39 17.91 -6.00
N SER A 66 -11.00 17.09 -5.15
CA SER A 66 -12.22 17.45 -4.43
C SER A 66 -11.96 18.62 -3.49
N ASN A 67 -12.85 19.60 -3.44
CA ASN A 67 -12.85 20.70 -2.47
C ASN A 67 -13.67 20.37 -1.19
N LEU A 68 -14.08 19.12 -1.02
CA LEU A 68 -14.87 18.67 0.13
C LEU A 68 -14.00 18.20 1.30
N TRP A 69 -12.68 18.14 1.12
CA TRP A 69 -11.76 17.68 2.14
C TRP A 69 -10.93 18.80 2.74
N SER A 70 -10.57 18.63 4.02
CA SER A 70 -9.53 19.44 4.66
C SER A 70 -8.84 18.62 5.75
N CYS A 71 -7.56 18.89 6.00
CA CYS A 71 -6.77 18.27 7.05
C CYS A 71 -6.02 19.33 7.85
N ASP A 72 -6.33 19.47 9.14
CA ASP A 72 -5.52 20.26 10.06
C ASP A 72 -4.46 19.34 10.68
N ALA A 73 -3.18 19.67 10.54
CA ALA A 73 -2.07 18.84 11.00
C ALA A 73 -0.98 19.64 11.71
N SER A 74 -0.42 19.02 12.76
CA SER A 74 0.84 19.41 13.38
C SER A 74 1.98 18.68 12.67
N ILE A 75 2.99 19.42 12.21
CA ILE A 75 4.11 18.89 11.43
C ILE A 75 5.41 19.29 12.11
N ARG A 76 6.32 18.32 12.28
CA ARG A 76 7.71 18.58 12.69
C ARG A 76 8.65 17.99 11.65
N PHE A 77 9.37 18.84 10.94
CA PHE A 77 10.45 18.41 10.07
C PHE A 77 11.76 18.36 10.83
N SER A 78 12.58 17.35 10.55
CA SER A 78 13.85 17.11 11.21
C SER A 78 14.92 16.68 10.20
N LEU A 79 16.11 17.27 10.30
CA LEU A 79 17.34 16.79 9.67
C LEU A 79 18.17 16.12 10.77
N LEU A 80 18.36 14.80 10.66
CA LEU A 80 19.00 14.00 11.70
C LEU A 80 20.53 14.07 11.57
N ARG A 81 21.23 14.24 12.69
CA ARG A 81 22.68 14.02 12.81
C ARG A 81 22.95 12.53 12.75
N LEU A 82 23.89 12.16 11.91
CA LEU A 82 24.30 10.77 11.71
C LEU A 82 25.31 10.35 12.78
N ASN A 83 25.32 9.05 13.09
CA ASN A 83 26.23 8.42 14.06
C ASN A 83 26.19 9.07 15.45
N SER A 84 24.99 9.46 15.90
CA SER A 84 24.80 10.11 17.19
C SER A 84 23.71 9.36 17.99
N ASN A 85 23.91 9.30 19.30
CA ASN A 85 23.10 8.50 20.25
C ASN A 85 22.36 9.39 21.26
N GLU A 86 22.33 10.70 21.03
CA GLU A 86 21.72 11.69 21.90
C GLU A 86 20.27 11.97 21.50
N ASP A 87 19.43 12.31 22.48
CA ASP A 87 18.01 12.59 22.24
C ASP A 87 17.75 13.88 21.43
N ASP A 88 18.73 14.80 21.34
CA ASP A 88 18.64 16.09 20.62
C ASP A 88 19.55 16.15 19.38
N ASP A 89 19.60 15.04 18.65
CA ASP A 89 20.46 14.88 17.47
C ASP A 89 19.85 15.41 16.17
N ALA A 90 18.92 16.36 16.20
CA ALA A 90 18.26 16.83 15.00
C ALA A 90 18.09 18.35 14.93
N PHE A 91 18.35 18.93 13.77
CA PHE A 91 17.83 20.25 13.45
C PHE A 91 16.35 20.11 13.09
N SER A 92 15.44 20.84 13.75
CA SER A 92 14.00 20.69 13.51
C SER A 92 13.24 22.01 13.39
N MET A 93 12.12 21.97 12.67
CA MET A 93 11.15 23.07 12.56
C MET A 93 9.73 22.52 12.70
N GLU A 94 8.87 23.24 13.43
CA GLU A 94 7.49 22.85 13.70
C GLU A 94 6.50 23.80 13.03
N PHE A 95 5.40 23.24 12.54
CA PHE A 95 4.35 23.95 11.81
C PHE A 95 2.98 23.44 12.23
N GLN A 96 2.00 24.34 12.23
CA GLN A 96 0.58 24.01 12.22
C GLN A 96 0.05 24.40 10.86
N GLN A 97 -0.49 23.44 10.11
CA GLN A 97 -0.94 23.67 8.74
C GLN A 97 -2.33 23.08 8.53
N LYS A 98 -3.16 23.86 7.85
CA LYS A 98 -4.41 23.37 7.26
C LYS A 98 -4.18 23.09 5.78
N PHE A 99 -4.52 21.88 5.36
CA PHE A 99 -4.48 21.43 3.98
C PHE A 99 -5.90 21.31 3.43
N ASP A 100 -6.08 21.68 2.16
CA ASP A 100 -7.31 21.56 1.38
C ASP A 100 -6.97 21.52 -0.12
N ASP A 101 -7.98 21.59 -1.00
CA ASP A 101 -7.77 21.52 -2.44
C ASP A 101 -6.90 22.65 -3.00
N LEU A 102 -6.88 23.80 -2.33
CA LEU A 102 -6.08 24.97 -2.72
C LEU A 102 -4.68 24.96 -2.07
N ASN A 103 -4.55 24.43 -0.86
CA ASN A 103 -3.32 24.46 -0.05
C ASN A 103 -2.82 23.04 0.26
N LYS A 104 -2.42 22.30 -0.77
CA LYS A 104 -2.00 20.89 -0.62
C LYS A 104 -0.55 20.68 -0.18
N ILE A 105 0.28 21.71 -0.24
CA ILE A 105 1.73 21.58 -0.07
C ILE A 105 2.22 22.66 0.89
N VAL A 106 3.00 22.24 1.90
CA VAL A 106 3.85 23.15 2.68
C VAL A 106 5.27 23.05 2.13
N VAL A 107 5.89 24.20 1.87
CA VAL A 107 7.25 24.29 1.32
C VAL A 107 8.09 25.16 2.24
N VAL A 108 9.25 24.64 2.66
CA VAL A 108 10.26 25.38 3.43
C VAL A 108 11.51 25.45 2.56
N ASN A 109 11.68 26.57 1.86
CA ASN A 109 12.80 26.73 0.91
C ASN A 109 14.16 26.77 1.60
N ASN A 110 14.24 27.39 2.77
CA ASN A 110 15.46 27.64 3.53
C ASN A 110 15.55 26.79 4.79
N PHE A 111 15.14 25.52 4.72
CA PHE A 111 15.09 24.64 5.88
C PHE A 111 16.45 24.52 6.57
N LYS A 112 17.53 24.26 5.81
CA LYS A 112 18.90 24.28 6.33
C LYS A 112 19.85 24.92 5.34
N ASN A 113 20.75 25.78 5.81
CA ASN A 113 21.83 26.30 4.97
C ASN A 113 22.68 25.14 4.43
N TRP A 114 23.01 25.19 3.14
CA TRP A 114 23.67 24.07 2.46
C TRP A 114 25.09 23.83 2.99
N GLU A 115 25.87 24.89 3.22
CA GLU A 115 27.24 24.81 3.74
C GLU A 115 27.25 24.26 5.17
N GLU A 116 26.30 24.70 5.99
CA GLU A 116 26.12 24.12 7.33
C GLU A 116 25.70 22.65 7.29
N ALA A 117 24.82 22.26 6.36
CA ALA A 117 24.37 20.87 6.25
C ALA A 117 25.52 19.93 5.86
N ILE A 118 26.37 20.33 4.91
CA ILE A 118 27.49 19.52 4.43
C ILE A 118 28.76 19.66 5.30
N CYS A 119 28.78 20.60 6.24
CA CYS A 119 29.88 20.75 7.18
C CYS A 119 30.03 19.45 7.99
N TYR A 120 31.20 18.82 7.87
CA TYR A 120 31.49 17.52 8.48
C TYR A 120 31.24 17.53 10.01
N ASP A 121 31.60 18.62 10.68
CA ASP A 121 31.43 18.78 12.13
C ASP A 121 29.96 18.79 12.57
N ASN A 122 29.05 19.21 11.67
CA ASN A 122 27.62 19.19 11.96
C ASN A 122 27.02 17.79 11.85
N ARG A 123 27.70 16.85 11.16
CA ARG A 123 27.31 15.43 11.02
C ARG A 123 25.91 15.19 10.41
N PHE A 124 25.30 16.17 9.75
CA PHE A 124 24.01 15.97 9.07
C PHE A 124 24.16 15.21 7.75
N VAL A 125 25.29 15.38 7.07
CA VAL A 125 25.62 14.70 5.82
C VAL A 125 26.97 14.00 5.98
N LEU A 126 27.00 12.68 5.81
CA LEU A 126 28.23 11.86 5.79
C LEU A 126 28.24 11.03 4.51
N ASP A 127 29.34 11.01 3.76
CA ASP A 127 29.45 10.26 2.51
C ASP A 127 28.29 10.48 1.52
N LYS A 128 27.80 11.73 1.44
CA LYS A 128 26.62 12.16 0.66
C LYS A 128 25.28 11.58 1.14
N HIS A 129 25.26 10.81 2.23
CA HIS A 129 24.06 10.31 2.85
C HIS A 129 23.51 11.34 3.85
N ALA A 130 22.19 11.52 3.86
CA ALA A 130 21.47 12.33 4.85
C ALA A 130 20.10 11.71 5.15
N VAL A 131 19.58 11.95 6.36
CA VAL A 131 18.26 11.45 6.76
C VAL A 131 17.37 12.62 7.15
N LEU A 132 16.27 12.77 6.42
CA LEU A 132 15.16 13.64 6.79
C LEU A 132 14.08 12.80 7.49
N GLU A 133 13.48 13.36 8.52
CA GLU A 133 12.29 12.81 9.13
C GLU A 133 11.20 13.89 9.20
N VAL A 134 9.96 13.50 8.92
CA VAL A 134 8.79 14.33 9.24
C VAL A 134 7.88 13.57 10.19
N GLN A 135 7.51 14.20 11.30
CA GLN A 135 6.51 13.70 12.24
C GLN A 135 5.22 14.47 12.00
N ILE A 136 4.12 13.74 11.85
CA ILE A 136 2.82 14.29 11.47
C ILE A 136 1.80 13.84 12.50
N THR A 137 1.02 14.79 13.01
CA THR A 137 -0.19 14.53 13.80
C THR A 137 -1.38 15.15 13.07
N VAL A 138 -2.28 14.31 12.57
CA VAL A 138 -3.58 14.75 12.02
C VAL A 138 -4.49 15.12 13.20
N ASN A 139 -4.74 16.43 13.34
CA ASN A 139 -5.53 17.00 14.42
C ASN A 139 -7.03 16.94 14.10
N LYS A 140 -7.39 17.20 12.83
CA LYS A 140 -8.77 17.19 12.36
C LYS A 140 -8.81 16.86 10.87
N ILE A 141 -9.80 16.07 10.47
CA ILE A 141 -10.06 15.74 9.07
C ILE A 141 -11.52 15.99 8.74
N ALA A 142 -11.79 16.47 7.53
CA ALA A 142 -13.13 16.59 6.96
C ALA A 142 -13.13 16.03 5.54
N GLY A 143 -14.27 15.49 5.09
CA GLY A 143 -14.44 14.93 3.73
C GLY A 143 -13.72 13.62 3.45
N ILE A 144 -12.83 13.18 4.34
CA ILE A 144 -12.09 11.93 4.25
C ILE A 144 -12.55 11.04 5.40
N HIS A 145 -13.09 9.87 5.05
CA HIS A 145 -13.65 8.93 6.02
C HIS A 145 -12.56 7.97 6.51
N GLU A 146 -12.61 7.66 7.81
CA GLU A 146 -11.77 6.65 8.44
C GLU A 146 -12.00 5.29 7.78
N ARG A 147 -10.91 4.67 7.33
CA ARG A 147 -10.94 3.29 6.84
C ARG A 147 -10.83 2.36 8.03
N ILE A 148 -11.96 1.83 8.47
CA ILE A 148 -12.00 0.75 9.46
C ILE A 148 -11.36 -0.50 8.87
N ILE A 149 -10.27 -0.95 9.47
CA ILE A 149 -9.59 -2.23 9.23
C ILE A 149 -9.45 -2.91 10.61
N GLU A 150 -9.65 -4.21 10.66
CA GLU A 150 -9.66 -4.99 11.90
C GLU A 150 -8.35 -5.77 12.05
N THR A 151 -7.82 -5.77 13.25
CA THR A 151 -6.64 -6.57 13.66
C THR A 151 -7.02 -7.98 14.08
N PHE A 152 -8.27 -8.18 14.54
CA PHE A 152 -8.79 -9.46 15.08
C PHE A 152 -7.98 -10.00 16.27
N ASP A 153 -7.23 -9.16 16.96
CA ASP A 153 -6.34 -9.51 18.07
C ASP A 153 -7.09 -9.64 19.41
N GLN A 154 -8.26 -9.04 19.52
CA GLN A 154 -9.11 -9.09 20.70
C GLN A 154 -10.49 -9.65 20.38
N PRO A 155 -11.10 -10.42 21.30
CA PRO A 155 -12.47 -10.87 21.14
C PRO A 155 -13.43 -9.67 21.19
N LYS A 156 -14.44 -9.70 20.33
CA LYS A 156 -15.58 -8.78 20.39
C LYS A 156 -16.72 -9.46 21.11
N GLU A 157 -17.17 -8.84 22.20
CA GLU A 157 -18.29 -9.35 22.99
C GLU A 157 -19.51 -9.63 22.10
N HIS A 158 -20.13 -10.80 22.29
CA HIS A 158 -21.26 -11.32 21.50
C HIS A 158 -21.01 -11.59 20.01
N LEU A 159 -19.85 -11.22 19.45
CA LEU A 159 -19.55 -11.38 18.02
C LEU A 159 -18.46 -12.43 17.75
N THR A 160 -17.54 -12.65 18.69
CA THR A 160 -16.51 -13.68 18.62
C THR A 160 -16.99 -14.97 19.28
N ASP A 161 -16.97 -16.06 18.53
CA ASP A 161 -17.37 -17.41 18.99
C ASP A 161 -16.36 -18.51 18.60
N VAL A 162 -15.24 -18.13 17.98
CA VAL A 162 -14.09 -19.02 17.69
C VAL A 162 -12.79 -18.23 17.60
N VAL A 163 -11.69 -18.88 17.98
CA VAL A 163 -10.33 -18.37 17.81
C VAL A 163 -9.61 -19.25 16.80
N LEU A 164 -9.08 -18.63 15.75
CA LEU A 164 -8.18 -19.30 14.82
C LEU A 164 -6.73 -19.07 15.27
N VAL A 165 -5.89 -20.11 15.21
CA VAL A 165 -4.47 -20.03 15.57
C VAL A 165 -3.63 -20.12 14.30
N LEU A 166 -2.98 -19.00 13.93
CA LEU A 166 -2.19 -18.84 12.71
C LEU A 166 -0.76 -18.41 13.09
N GLU A 167 0.26 -19.17 12.71
CA GLU A 167 1.67 -18.89 13.11
C GLU A 167 1.83 -18.67 14.64
N GLY A 168 1.03 -19.36 15.46
CA GLY A 168 1.00 -19.21 16.92
C GLY A 168 0.31 -17.94 17.44
N LYS A 169 -0.28 -17.12 16.55
CA LYS A 169 -1.07 -15.93 16.92
C LYS A 169 -2.56 -16.26 16.94
N HIS A 170 -3.27 -15.71 17.93
CA HIS A 170 -4.71 -15.84 18.08
C HIS A 170 -5.45 -14.82 17.23
N VAL A 171 -6.45 -15.28 16.48
CA VAL A 171 -7.28 -14.48 15.58
C VAL A 171 -8.75 -14.72 15.95
N HIS A 172 -9.38 -13.71 16.54
CA HIS A 172 -10.72 -13.77 17.11
C HIS A 172 -11.78 -13.44 16.06
N VAL A 173 -12.65 -14.41 15.72
CA VAL A 173 -13.62 -14.28 14.62
C VAL A 173 -14.99 -14.86 14.99
N GLY A 174 -16.00 -14.49 14.19
CA GLY A 174 -17.34 -15.08 14.22
C GLY A 174 -17.52 -16.18 13.17
N LYS A 175 -17.92 -17.39 13.59
CA LYS A 175 -18.19 -18.56 12.75
C LYS A 175 -19.20 -18.25 11.66
N GLN A 176 -20.29 -17.55 12.00
CA GLN A 176 -21.35 -17.22 11.04
C GLN A 176 -20.83 -16.36 9.88
N VAL A 177 -19.99 -15.36 10.16
CA VAL A 177 -19.46 -14.44 9.14
C VAL A 177 -18.61 -15.20 8.12
N LEU A 178 -17.71 -16.05 8.63
CA LEU A 178 -16.86 -16.89 7.79
C LEU A 178 -17.67 -17.93 7.00
N ALA A 179 -18.56 -18.66 7.67
CA ALA A 179 -19.37 -19.70 7.05
C ALA A 179 -20.33 -19.17 5.97
N THR A 180 -20.83 -17.94 6.13
CA THR A 180 -21.68 -17.30 5.11
C THR A 180 -20.89 -16.96 3.85
N SER A 181 -19.60 -16.67 4.01
CA SER A 181 -18.72 -16.26 2.91
C SER A 181 -17.90 -17.41 2.31
N SER A 182 -17.79 -18.52 3.02
CA SER A 182 -16.90 -19.65 2.70
C SER A 182 -17.56 -20.99 2.96
N GLN A 183 -17.66 -21.81 1.90
CA GLN A 183 -18.13 -23.20 2.05
C GLN A 183 -17.17 -24.06 2.87
N PHE A 184 -15.87 -23.74 2.84
CA PHE A 184 -14.87 -24.43 3.65
C PHE A 184 -15.15 -24.21 5.15
N PHE A 185 -15.29 -22.96 5.60
CA PHE A 185 -15.60 -22.65 6.99
C PHE A 185 -17.01 -23.10 7.39
N GLN A 186 -17.97 -23.03 6.47
CA GLN A 186 -19.30 -23.59 6.73
C GLN A 186 -19.23 -25.09 7.06
N LYS A 187 -18.50 -25.87 6.25
CA LYS A 187 -18.32 -27.30 6.50
C LYS A 187 -17.57 -27.54 7.80
N MET A 188 -16.47 -26.84 8.04
CA MET A 188 -15.66 -26.97 9.25
C MET A 188 -16.46 -26.71 10.53
N PHE A 189 -17.24 -25.63 10.57
CA PHE A 189 -17.92 -25.20 11.79
C PHE A 189 -19.27 -25.87 12.02
N TYR A 190 -19.96 -26.32 10.97
CA TYR A 190 -21.35 -26.78 11.08
C TYR A 190 -21.60 -28.22 10.62
N SER A 191 -20.62 -28.90 10.00
CA SER A 191 -20.71 -30.36 9.77
C SER A 191 -20.31 -31.14 11.03
N ASN A 192 -20.44 -32.47 11.02
CA ASN A 192 -20.09 -33.34 12.15
C ASN A 192 -18.57 -33.57 12.32
N PHE A 193 -17.74 -32.58 12.00
CA PHE A 193 -16.29 -32.64 12.24
C PHE A 193 -15.96 -32.21 13.68
N ALA A 194 -14.76 -32.54 14.16
CA ALA A 194 -14.33 -32.27 15.53
C ALA A 194 -14.28 -30.76 15.85
N GLU A 195 -13.98 -29.96 14.82
CA GLU A 195 -13.86 -28.50 14.82
C GLU A 195 -15.18 -27.81 15.20
N LYS A 196 -16.33 -28.47 15.00
CA LYS A 196 -17.65 -27.94 15.37
C LYS A 196 -17.70 -27.48 16.82
N THR A 197 -17.13 -28.26 17.73
CA THR A 197 -17.16 -28.02 19.18
C THR A 197 -15.88 -27.40 19.73
N GLN A 198 -14.87 -27.17 18.89
CA GLN A 198 -13.62 -26.53 19.31
C GLN A 198 -13.80 -25.01 19.46
N ALA A 199 -13.23 -24.47 20.53
CA ALA A 199 -13.12 -23.03 20.77
C ALA A 199 -11.89 -22.43 20.05
N GLU A 200 -10.83 -23.22 19.90
CA GLU A 200 -9.59 -22.86 19.21
C GLU A 200 -9.33 -23.85 18.07
N ILE A 201 -9.05 -23.32 16.87
CA ILE A 201 -8.78 -24.13 15.67
C ILE A 201 -7.49 -23.64 15.03
N LYS A 202 -6.51 -24.53 14.92
CA LYS A 202 -5.26 -24.23 14.22
C LYS A 202 -5.48 -24.29 12.71
N ILE A 203 -5.02 -23.26 11.98
CA ILE A 203 -4.99 -23.30 10.51
C ILE A 203 -3.52 -23.21 10.08
N ASP A 204 -3.04 -24.29 9.48
CA ASP A 204 -1.65 -24.42 9.03
C ASP A 204 -1.44 -23.84 7.61
N ASP A 205 -0.17 -23.70 7.20
CA ASP A 205 0.26 -23.27 5.86
C ASP A 205 -0.29 -21.91 5.40
N VAL A 206 -0.55 -20.99 6.32
CA VAL A 206 -0.96 -19.60 6.04
C VAL A 206 -0.12 -18.63 6.84
N THR A 207 0.25 -17.52 6.21
CA THR A 207 0.88 -16.39 6.91
C THR A 207 -0.21 -15.58 7.61
N HIS A 208 0.03 -15.20 8.87
CA HIS A 208 -0.95 -14.46 9.67
C HIS A 208 -1.41 -13.18 8.97
N SER A 209 -0.49 -12.35 8.47
CA SER A 209 -0.82 -11.08 7.81
C SER A 209 -1.67 -11.26 6.55
N GLU A 210 -1.36 -12.25 5.71
CA GLU A 210 -2.15 -12.53 4.49
C GLU A 210 -3.58 -12.96 4.85
N PHE A 211 -3.74 -13.72 5.93
CA PHE A 211 -5.05 -14.14 6.39
C PHE A 211 -5.84 -13.00 7.02
N ILE A 212 -5.19 -12.07 7.74
CA ILE A 212 -5.85 -10.84 8.22
C ILE A 212 -6.38 -10.00 7.04
N ASP A 213 -5.65 -9.93 5.92
CA ASP A 213 -6.16 -9.28 4.71
C ASP A 213 -7.41 -9.98 4.18
N LEU A 214 -7.40 -11.32 4.07
CA LEU A 214 -8.58 -12.09 3.66
C LEU A 214 -9.78 -11.80 4.57
N LEU A 215 -9.57 -11.84 5.89
CA LEU A 215 -10.62 -11.55 6.86
C LEU A 215 -11.18 -10.15 6.68
N ASN A 216 -10.34 -9.14 6.47
CA ASN A 216 -10.80 -7.79 6.24
C ASN A 216 -11.61 -7.63 4.94
N VAL A 217 -11.37 -8.43 3.90
CA VAL A 217 -12.22 -8.41 2.70
C VAL A 217 -13.55 -9.17 2.91
N ILE A 218 -13.57 -10.17 3.79
CA ILE A 218 -14.77 -10.93 4.17
C ILE A 218 -15.69 -10.13 5.11
N TYR A 219 -15.11 -9.51 6.13
CA TYR A 219 -15.81 -8.67 7.09
C TYR A 219 -16.22 -7.34 6.45
N PRO A 220 -17.22 -6.63 7.02
CA PRO A 220 -17.62 -5.31 6.53
C PRO A 220 -16.59 -4.22 6.91
N THR A 221 -15.37 -4.33 6.38
CA THR A 221 -14.27 -3.37 6.59
C THR A 221 -13.93 -2.66 5.27
N HIS A 222 -13.01 -1.69 5.32
CA HIS A 222 -12.63 -0.85 4.18
C HIS A 222 -11.36 -1.33 3.46
N MET A 223 -10.99 -2.61 3.62
CA MET A 223 -9.84 -3.18 2.94
C MET A 223 -10.06 -3.20 1.43
N LEU A 224 -9.18 -2.51 0.70
CA LEU A 224 -9.19 -2.47 -0.76
C LEU A 224 -8.25 -3.55 -1.32
N ILE A 225 -8.67 -4.17 -2.41
CA ILE A 225 -7.79 -5.02 -3.21
C ILE A 225 -6.91 -4.11 -4.08
N ASN A 226 -5.61 -4.37 -4.08
CA ASN A 226 -4.61 -3.63 -4.82
C ASN A 226 -3.47 -4.56 -5.28
N SER A 227 -2.49 -4.02 -6.02
CA SER A 227 -1.39 -4.83 -6.58
C SER A 227 -0.51 -5.52 -5.53
N SER A 228 -0.48 -5.03 -4.30
CA SER A 228 0.32 -5.62 -3.21
C SER A 228 -0.36 -6.79 -2.50
N ASN A 229 -1.70 -6.88 -2.56
CA ASN A 229 -2.45 -7.93 -1.84
C ASN A 229 -3.25 -8.89 -2.72
N VAL A 230 -3.49 -8.54 -3.99
CA VAL A 230 -4.32 -9.35 -4.89
C VAL A 230 -3.81 -10.79 -5.02
N SER A 231 -2.49 -11.00 -5.02
CA SER A 231 -1.88 -12.32 -5.20
C SER A 231 -2.26 -13.29 -4.07
N HIS A 232 -2.04 -12.91 -2.80
CA HIS A 232 -2.41 -13.76 -1.68
C HIS A 232 -3.92 -13.80 -1.44
N LEU A 233 -4.65 -12.72 -1.75
CA LEU A 233 -6.11 -12.76 -1.69
C LEU A 233 -6.68 -13.77 -2.68
N LEU A 234 -6.18 -13.86 -3.91
CA LEU A 234 -6.59 -14.90 -4.86
C LEU A 234 -6.27 -16.30 -4.32
N LYS A 235 -5.02 -16.52 -3.89
CA LYS A 235 -4.55 -17.79 -3.33
C LYS A 235 -5.41 -18.28 -2.17
N LEU A 236 -5.63 -17.42 -1.17
CA LEU A 236 -6.37 -17.78 0.03
C LEU A 236 -7.87 -17.89 -0.25
N SER A 237 -8.43 -17.09 -1.15
CA SER A 237 -9.85 -17.17 -1.51
C SER A 237 -10.16 -18.43 -2.29
N ASP A 238 -9.27 -18.90 -3.16
CA ASP A 238 -9.39 -20.20 -3.80
C ASP A 238 -9.29 -21.32 -2.75
N ARG A 239 -8.24 -21.31 -1.92
CA ARG A 239 -8.02 -22.31 -0.87
C ARG A 239 -9.19 -22.45 0.09
N PHE A 240 -9.71 -21.33 0.59
CA PHE A 240 -10.80 -21.31 1.56
C PHE A 240 -12.17 -21.16 0.90
N ALA A 241 -12.27 -21.32 -0.42
CA ALA A 241 -13.51 -21.27 -1.17
C ALA A 241 -14.36 -20.02 -0.80
N VAL A 242 -13.81 -18.83 -1.06
CA VAL A 242 -14.43 -17.52 -0.82
C VAL A 242 -14.74 -16.80 -2.16
N PRO A 243 -15.76 -17.24 -2.92
CA PRO A 243 -16.03 -16.74 -4.28
C PRO A 243 -16.17 -15.23 -4.41
N ARG A 244 -16.76 -14.56 -3.41
CA ARG A 244 -16.94 -13.10 -3.44
C ARG A 244 -15.60 -12.35 -3.44
N VAL A 245 -14.59 -12.89 -2.76
CA VAL A 245 -13.26 -12.26 -2.74
C VAL A 245 -12.54 -12.55 -4.07
N LEU A 246 -12.69 -13.75 -4.64
CA LEU A 246 -12.20 -14.06 -5.99
C LEU A 246 -12.80 -13.10 -7.04
N GLU A 247 -14.11 -12.85 -7.01
CA GLU A 247 -14.78 -11.94 -7.94
C GLU A 247 -14.31 -10.48 -7.79
N LYS A 248 -14.14 -10.01 -6.55
CA LYS A 248 -13.57 -8.68 -6.28
C LYS A 248 -12.13 -8.57 -6.78
N ALA A 249 -11.32 -9.60 -6.58
CA ALA A 249 -9.94 -9.64 -7.04
C ALA A 249 -9.85 -9.68 -8.58
N GLU A 250 -10.71 -10.46 -9.22
CA GLU A 250 -10.85 -10.49 -10.68
C GLU A 250 -11.22 -9.10 -11.23
N THR A 251 -12.22 -8.45 -10.63
CA THR A 251 -12.66 -7.10 -11.02
C THR A 251 -11.53 -6.08 -10.85
N PHE A 252 -10.76 -6.14 -9.76
CA PHE A 252 -9.58 -5.31 -9.57
C PHE A 252 -8.57 -5.52 -10.70
N LEU A 253 -8.19 -6.77 -11.02
CA LEU A 253 -7.20 -7.06 -12.06
C LEU A 253 -7.63 -6.64 -13.46
N ILE A 254 -8.94 -6.69 -13.76
CA ILE A 254 -9.49 -6.19 -15.03
C ILE A 254 -9.24 -4.68 -15.18
N LEU A 255 -9.42 -3.92 -14.09
CA LEU A 255 -9.30 -2.44 -14.10
C LEU A 255 -7.87 -1.94 -13.83
N ASP A 256 -7.04 -2.77 -13.21
CA ASP A 256 -5.68 -2.39 -12.84
C ASP A 256 -4.80 -2.13 -14.07
N GLN A 257 -3.99 -1.07 -14.06
CA GLN A 257 -3.06 -0.76 -15.15
C GLN A 257 -1.59 -1.04 -14.76
N LYS A 258 -1.33 -1.36 -13.49
CA LYS A 258 0.04 -1.55 -12.97
C LYS A 258 0.55 -2.96 -13.18
N THR A 259 -0.31 -3.97 -13.02
CA THR A 259 0.07 -5.38 -13.18
C THR A 259 0.22 -5.71 -14.67
N HIS A 260 1.34 -6.34 -15.03
CA HIS A 260 1.62 -6.71 -16.41
C HIS A 260 0.63 -7.78 -16.93
N LEU A 261 0.31 -7.73 -18.24
CA LEU A 261 -0.67 -8.62 -18.87
C LEU A 261 -0.36 -10.11 -18.65
N ILE A 262 0.91 -10.49 -18.68
CA ILE A 262 1.34 -11.88 -18.45
C ILE A 262 1.05 -12.36 -17.03
N ASP A 263 1.23 -11.52 -16.02
CA ASP A 263 0.92 -11.90 -14.64
C ASP A 263 -0.60 -12.01 -14.46
N LYS A 264 -1.37 -11.13 -15.10
CA LYS A 264 -2.84 -11.24 -15.14
C LYS A 264 -3.31 -12.52 -15.81
N LEU A 265 -2.73 -12.89 -16.96
CA LEU A 265 -3.02 -14.14 -17.64
C LEU A 265 -2.66 -15.34 -16.76
N LYS A 266 -1.53 -15.28 -16.03
CA LYS A 266 -1.15 -16.33 -15.08
C LYS A 266 -2.16 -16.45 -13.93
N PHE A 267 -2.63 -15.33 -13.38
CA PHE A 267 -3.69 -15.36 -12.37
C PHE A 267 -4.99 -15.95 -12.92
N ALA A 268 -5.37 -15.56 -14.14
CA ALA A 268 -6.56 -16.06 -14.80
C ALA A 268 -6.51 -17.58 -15.02
N GLU A 269 -5.35 -18.10 -15.42
CA GLU A 269 -5.09 -19.53 -15.57
C GLU A 269 -5.18 -20.28 -14.24
N VAL A 270 -4.42 -19.85 -13.22
CA VAL A 270 -4.31 -20.56 -11.94
C VAL A 270 -5.64 -20.60 -11.20
N TYR A 271 -6.40 -19.49 -11.21
CA TYR A 271 -7.64 -19.36 -10.45
C TYR A 271 -8.90 -19.44 -11.32
N ARG A 272 -8.76 -19.83 -12.60
CA ARG A 272 -9.87 -20.01 -13.57
C ARG A 272 -10.75 -18.76 -13.74
N LEU A 273 -10.12 -17.59 -13.87
CA LEU A 273 -10.80 -16.29 -13.97
C LEU A 273 -11.03 -15.93 -15.44
N SER A 274 -12.10 -16.48 -16.04
CA SER A 274 -12.36 -16.35 -17.48
C SER A 274 -12.63 -14.91 -17.93
N ARG A 275 -13.23 -14.05 -17.07
CA ARG A 275 -13.46 -12.65 -17.44
C ARG A 275 -12.15 -11.89 -17.49
N LEU A 276 -11.22 -12.19 -16.57
CA LEU A 276 -9.87 -11.62 -16.61
C LEU A 276 -9.10 -12.07 -17.85
N GLN A 277 -9.11 -13.37 -18.19
CA GLN A 277 -8.45 -13.84 -19.41
C GLN A 277 -9.01 -13.14 -20.65
N ASN A 278 -10.34 -13.06 -20.77
CA ASN A 278 -11.00 -12.37 -21.88
C ASN A 278 -10.62 -10.88 -21.94
N ALA A 279 -10.60 -10.19 -20.80
CA ALA A 279 -10.18 -8.78 -20.73
C ALA A 279 -8.70 -8.58 -21.08
N CYS A 280 -7.83 -9.56 -20.81
CA CYS A 280 -6.44 -9.51 -21.23
C CYS A 280 -6.32 -9.71 -22.74
N LEU A 281 -7.03 -10.68 -23.31
CA LEU A 281 -7.02 -10.93 -24.75
C LEU A 281 -7.59 -9.75 -25.54
N SER A 282 -8.60 -9.05 -25.01
CA SER A 282 -9.16 -7.86 -25.66
C SER A 282 -8.21 -6.66 -25.67
N GLN A 283 -7.17 -6.64 -24.84
CA GLN A 283 -6.13 -5.59 -24.84
C GLN A 283 -5.04 -5.84 -25.89
N LEU A 284 -5.01 -7.03 -26.50
CA LEU A 284 -4.08 -7.35 -27.58
C LEU A 284 -4.74 -6.93 -28.90
N GLU A 285 -4.42 -5.74 -29.39
CA GLU A 285 -5.06 -5.14 -30.57
C GLU A 285 -4.32 -5.49 -31.86
N THR A 286 -3.05 -5.88 -31.77
CA THR A 286 -2.18 -6.15 -32.91
C THR A 286 -1.36 -7.44 -32.74
N SER A 287 -0.85 -7.98 -33.84
CA SER A 287 0.03 -9.16 -33.81
C SER A 287 1.34 -8.88 -33.03
N GLU A 288 1.81 -7.64 -33.10
CA GLU A 288 2.95 -7.11 -32.38
C GLU A 288 2.74 -7.16 -30.87
N ASP A 289 1.54 -6.80 -30.38
CA ASP A 289 1.20 -6.89 -28.95
C ASP A 289 1.36 -8.33 -28.44
N VAL A 290 0.85 -9.30 -29.20
CA VAL A 290 0.94 -10.72 -28.83
C VAL A 290 2.40 -11.18 -28.83
N THR A 291 3.18 -10.83 -29.85
CA THR A 291 4.58 -11.25 -29.94
C THR A 291 5.47 -10.58 -28.91
N ALA A 292 5.15 -9.36 -28.46
CA ALA A 292 5.89 -8.64 -27.43
C ALA A 292 5.81 -9.35 -26.06
N LEU A 293 4.73 -10.09 -25.79
CA LEU A 293 4.54 -10.83 -24.54
C LEU A 293 5.69 -11.78 -24.20
N LYS A 294 6.36 -12.35 -25.22
CA LYS A 294 7.47 -13.31 -25.04
C LYS A 294 8.67 -12.74 -24.27
N HIS A 295 8.76 -11.42 -24.18
CA HIS A 295 9.86 -10.73 -23.49
C HIS A 295 9.64 -10.64 -21.97
N HIS A 296 8.44 -10.95 -21.47
CA HIS A 296 8.18 -10.98 -20.03
C HIS A 296 8.78 -12.23 -19.38
N GLU A 297 9.37 -12.09 -18.19
CA GLU A 297 10.04 -13.19 -17.48
C GLU A 297 9.12 -14.38 -17.19
N ASN A 298 7.87 -14.09 -16.84
CA ASN A 298 6.85 -15.10 -16.53
C ASN A 298 6.17 -15.69 -17.78
N TYR A 299 6.53 -15.26 -19.01
CA TYR A 299 5.88 -15.76 -20.22
C TYR A 299 6.01 -17.29 -20.33
N LYS A 300 7.22 -17.82 -20.08
CA LYS A 300 7.51 -19.25 -20.19
C LYS A 300 6.80 -20.12 -19.14
N SER A 301 6.26 -19.51 -18.08
CA SER A 301 5.58 -20.24 -17.00
C SER A 301 4.07 -20.40 -17.23
N LEU A 302 3.53 -19.83 -18.31
CA LEU A 302 2.15 -20.05 -18.73
C LEU A 302 1.92 -21.51 -19.15
N ASP A 303 0.70 -22.00 -18.94
CA ASP A 303 0.24 -23.33 -19.33
C ASP A 303 -0.34 -23.34 -20.75
N HIS A 304 -0.50 -24.55 -21.31
CA HIS A 304 -0.99 -24.78 -22.67
C HIS A 304 -2.37 -24.16 -22.93
N ILE A 305 -3.24 -24.10 -21.91
CA ILE A 305 -4.57 -23.48 -22.04
C ILE A 305 -4.43 -22.00 -22.42
N THR A 306 -3.52 -21.28 -21.77
CA THR A 306 -3.29 -19.86 -22.05
C THR A 306 -2.57 -19.66 -23.38
N TYR A 307 -1.59 -20.51 -23.72
CA TYR A 307 -0.94 -20.46 -25.03
C TYR A 307 -1.93 -20.69 -26.17
N ASN A 308 -2.88 -21.61 -26.02
CA ASN A 308 -3.92 -21.85 -27.04
C ASN A 308 -4.80 -20.61 -27.23
N ALA A 309 -5.16 -19.92 -26.14
CA ALA A 309 -5.95 -18.69 -26.23
C ALA A 309 -5.17 -17.55 -26.92
N LEU A 310 -3.87 -17.41 -26.62
CA LEU A 310 -2.99 -16.46 -27.30
C LEU A 310 -2.78 -16.79 -28.77
N LEU A 311 -2.68 -18.08 -29.11
CA LEU A 311 -2.56 -18.54 -30.50
C LEU A 311 -3.84 -18.24 -31.28
N GLN A 312 -5.02 -18.54 -30.73
CA GLN A 312 -6.29 -18.21 -31.38
C GLN A 312 -6.40 -16.69 -31.59
N LYS A 313 -6.06 -15.90 -30.57
CA LYS A 313 -6.06 -14.44 -30.69
C LYS A 313 -5.10 -13.94 -31.78
N LEU A 314 -3.93 -14.55 -31.92
CA LEU A 314 -2.98 -14.22 -32.99
C LEU A 314 -3.54 -14.58 -34.38
N ILE A 315 -4.22 -15.72 -34.51
CA ILE A 315 -4.88 -16.12 -35.77
C ILE A 315 -5.95 -15.10 -36.15
N ASP A 316 -6.83 -14.74 -35.20
CA ASP A 316 -7.90 -13.75 -35.44
C ASP A 316 -7.31 -12.41 -35.93
N LEU A 317 -6.21 -11.95 -35.33
CA LEU A 317 -5.53 -10.71 -35.70
C LEU A 317 -4.79 -10.76 -37.05
N LEU A 318 -4.53 -11.95 -37.60
CA LEU A 318 -3.88 -12.12 -38.90
C LEU A 318 -4.89 -12.31 -40.03
N GLU A 319 -6.14 -12.66 -39.71
CA GLU A 319 -7.24 -12.80 -40.66
C GLU A 319 -8.00 -11.48 -40.89
N ASP A 320 -7.92 -10.53 -39.95
CA ASP A 320 -8.43 -9.15 -40.05
C ASP A 320 -7.53 -8.23 -40.91
#